data_AF-A0A2P5DB94-F1
#
_entry.id   AF-A0A2P5DB94-F1
#
_cell.length_a   1.000
_cell.length_b   1.000
_cell.length_c   1.000
_cell.angle_alpha   90.00
_cell.angle_beta   90.00
_cell.angle_gamma   90.00
#
_symmetry.space_group_name_H-M   'P 1'
#
loop_
_entity.id
_entity.type
_entity.pdbx_description
1 polymer ?
#
loop_
_entity_poly.entity_id
_entity_poly.type
_entity_poly.pdbx_seq_one_letter_code
_entity_poly.pdbx_strand_id
1 'polypeptide(L)'
;MDSIEQSMMHYLRDWRNTMKVHFTTVGGKEDLTAAMAKPYKNVPLDEWKILCDHFASQKFEGNPETGELMSPIDCFENIHHKQSGWKNEYTQQKHTEMMASRKEALTQAQAQAHETTDPADLANPSLSAESVKGLGSLPRLKTVGGPRAAGTSSVAAMKREHAETIASLKQQLAEKNAEHQHKLEEHQAET
;
A
#
# COMPACT_ATOMS: atom_id res chain seq x y z
N MET A 1 -6.24 2.97 17.96
CA MET A 1 -6.48 1.96 16.92
C MET A 1 -6.03 0.64 17.49
N ASP A 2 -6.96 -0.26 17.73
CA ASP A 2 -6.65 -1.53 18.39
C ASP A 2 -6.02 -2.54 17.41
N SER A 3 -5.50 -3.65 17.95
CA SER A 3 -4.81 -4.67 17.15
C SER A 3 -5.73 -5.36 16.14
N ILE A 4 -7.05 -5.36 16.38
CA ILE A 4 -8.03 -6.01 15.52
C ILE A 4 -8.30 -5.11 14.32
N GLU A 5 -8.53 -3.82 14.55
CA GLU A 5 -8.69 -2.80 13.52
C GLU A 5 -7.48 -2.76 12.58
N GLN A 6 -6.26 -2.80 13.13
CA GLN A 6 -5.04 -2.84 12.32
C GLN A 6 -4.98 -4.10 11.46
N SER A 7 -5.24 -5.27 12.04
CA SER A 7 -5.23 -6.54 11.31
C SER A 7 -6.27 -6.56 10.18
N MET A 8 -7.47 -6.04 10.43
CA MET A 8 -8.52 -5.93 9.40
C MET A 8 -8.09 -5.01 8.25
N MET A 9 -7.51 -3.85 8.57
CA MET A 9 -7.02 -2.93 7.55
C MET A 9 -5.89 -3.55 6.71
N HIS A 10 -4.97 -4.29 7.34
CA HIS A 10 -3.92 -5.00 6.63
C HIS A 10 -4.50 -6.07 5.69
N TYR A 11 -5.39 -6.91 6.19
CA TYR A 11 -6.07 -7.93 5.38
C TYR A 11 -6.80 -7.33 4.17
N LEU A 12 -7.59 -6.28 4.39
CA LEU A 12 -8.32 -5.61 3.31
C LEU A 12 -7.37 -4.98 2.28
N ARG A 13 -6.26 -4.39 2.75
CA ARG A 13 -5.24 -3.79 1.87
C ARG A 13 -4.60 -4.85 0.98
N ASP A 14 -4.21 -5.99 1.56
CA ASP A 14 -3.57 -7.09 0.83
C ASP A 14 -4.52 -7.75 -0.15
N TRP A 15 -5.77 -7.96 0.27
CA TRP A 15 -6.83 -8.49 -0.58
C TRP A 15 -7.08 -7.60 -1.80
N ARG A 16 -7.26 -6.29 -1.59
CA ARG A 16 -7.40 -5.29 -2.66
C ARG A 16 -6.19 -5.27 -3.59
N ASN A 17 -4.98 -5.32 -3.05
CA ASN A 17 -3.75 -5.33 -3.84
C ASN A 17 -3.67 -6.58 -4.72
N THR A 18 -4.04 -7.74 -4.18
CA THR A 18 -4.05 -9.01 -4.92
C THR A 18 -5.05 -8.97 -6.08
N MET A 19 -6.24 -8.40 -5.85
CA MET A 19 -7.23 -8.18 -6.91
C MET A 19 -6.74 -7.25 -8.01
N LYS A 20 -6.05 -6.16 -7.64
CA LYS A 20 -5.45 -5.22 -8.60
C LYS A 20 -4.42 -5.93 -9.48
N VAL A 21 -3.55 -6.76 -8.88
CA VAL A 21 -2.54 -7.54 -9.61
C VAL A 21 -3.20 -8.52 -10.58
N HIS A 22 -4.28 -9.19 -10.14
CA HIS A 22 -5.04 -10.06 -11.03
C HIS A 22 -5.61 -9.28 -12.21
N PHE A 23 -6.26 -8.14 -11.95
CA PHE A 23 -6.80 -7.24 -12.98
C PHE A 23 -5.74 -6.87 -14.02
N THR A 24 -4.55 -6.43 -13.61
CA THR A 24 -3.46 -6.08 -14.54
C THR A 24 -2.96 -7.29 -15.32
N THR A 25 -2.94 -8.48 -14.71
CA THR A 25 -2.45 -9.72 -15.34
C THR A 25 -3.40 -10.22 -16.44
N VAL A 26 -4.70 -10.03 -16.28
CA VAL A 26 -5.70 -10.57 -17.22
C VAL A 26 -6.01 -9.67 -18.42
N GLY A 27 -5.45 -8.46 -18.45
CA GLY A 27 -5.62 -7.48 -19.53
C GLY A 27 -5.55 -6.03 -19.03
N GLY A 28 -5.87 -5.81 -17.75
CA GLY A 28 -5.84 -4.49 -17.13
C GLY A 28 -6.74 -3.49 -17.86
N LYS A 29 -6.27 -2.25 -17.92
CA LYS A 29 -6.95 -1.15 -18.63
C LYS A 29 -6.79 -1.24 -20.15
N GLU A 30 -5.71 -1.86 -20.63
CA GLU A 30 -5.41 -2.00 -22.06
C GLU A 30 -6.41 -2.94 -22.76
N ASP A 31 -6.86 -3.97 -22.05
CA ASP A 31 -7.93 -4.87 -22.49
C ASP A 31 -8.94 -5.10 -21.37
N LEU A 32 -9.76 -4.07 -21.13
CA LEU A 32 -10.80 -4.10 -20.10
C LEU A 32 -11.82 -5.23 -20.35
N THR A 33 -12.07 -5.57 -21.61
CA THR A 33 -13.02 -6.63 -21.99
C THR A 33 -12.49 -8.00 -21.56
N ALA A 34 -11.20 -8.29 -21.83
CA ALA A 34 -10.57 -9.52 -21.35
C ALA A 34 -10.46 -9.56 -19.82
N ALA A 35 -10.20 -8.42 -19.18
CA ALA A 35 -10.15 -8.32 -17.73
C ALA A 35 -11.50 -8.62 -17.07
N MET A 36 -12.59 -8.05 -17.59
CA MET A 36 -13.95 -8.29 -17.09
C MET A 36 -14.42 -9.73 -17.27
N ALA A 37 -13.92 -10.44 -18.30
CA ALA A 37 -14.28 -11.84 -18.56
C ALA A 37 -13.63 -12.85 -17.58
N LYS A 38 -12.63 -12.43 -16.80
CA LYS A 38 -11.84 -13.31 -15.93
C LYS A 38 -11.89 -12.85 -14.47
N PRO A 39 -13.00 -13.09 -13.75
CA PRO A 39 -13.15 -12.68 -12.37
C PRO A 39 -12.09 -13.28 -11.45
N TYR A 40 -11.68 -12.51 -10.45
CA TYR A 40 -10.82 -13.01 -9.38
C TYR A 40 -11.55 -14.07 -8.56
N LYS A 41 -10.81 -15.03 -8.00
CA LYS A 41 -11.36 -16.24 -7.35
C LYS A 41 -12.45 -15.88 -6.32
N ASN A 42 -13.61 -16.52 -6.47
CA ASN A 42 -14.78 -16.36 -5.60
C ASN A 42 -15.42 -14.96 -5.60
N VAL A 43 -15.11 -14.11 -6.59
CA VAL A 43 -15.80 -12.83 -6.78
C VAL A 43 -16.91 -13.02 -7.81
N PRO A 44 -18.18 -12.70 -7.49
CA PRO A 44 -19.27 -12.65 -8.45
C PRO A 44 -18.95 -11.76 -9.65
N LEU A 45 -19.46 -12.10 -10.83
CA LEU A 45 -19.10 -11.41 -12.08
C LEU A 45 -19.55 -9.94 -12.08
N ASP A 46 -20.70 -9.64 -11.50
CA ASP A 46 -21.25 -8.31 -11.32
C ASP A 46 -20.38 -7.45 -10.38
N GLU A 47 -19.98 -8.00 -9.23
CA GLU A 47 -19.04 -7.34 -8.32
C GLU A 47 -17.66 -7.13 -8.97
N TRP A 48 -17.19 -8.12 -9.75
CA TRP A 48 -15.93 -8.02 -10.47
C TRP A 48 -15.93 -6.89 -11.51
N LYS A 49 -17.05 -6.68 -12.22
CA LYS A 49 -17.19 -5.58 -13.17
C LYS A 49 -17.05 -4.22 -12.47
N ILE A 50 -17.71 -4.04 -11.33
CA ILE A 50 -17.61 -2.82 -10.52
C ILE A 50 -16.15 -2.60 -10.09
N LEU A 51 -15.45 -3.66 -9.68
CA LEU A 51 -14.02 -3.58 -9.33
C LEU A 51 -13.13 -3.24 -10.53
N CYS A 52 -13.38 -3.83 -11.71
CA CYS A 52 -12.64 -3.50 -12.93
C CYS A 52 -12.81 -2.03 -13.31
N ASP A 53 -14.04 -1.51 -13.27
CA ASP A 53 -14.31 -0.08 -13.52
C ASP A 53 -13.58 0.80 -12.50
N HIS A 54 -13.59 0.41 -11.23
CA HIS A 54 -12.86 1.12 -10.19
C HIS A 54 -11.34 1.12 -10.42
N PHE A 55 -10.75 -0.02 -10.77
CA PHE A 55 -9.31 -0.13 -11.02
C PHE A 55 -8.87 0.57 -12.31
N ALA A 56 -9.74 0.62 -13.32
CA ALA A 56 -9.51 1.37 -14.55
C ALA A 56 -9.72 2.88 -14.39
N SER A 57 -10.32 3.32 -13.27
CA SER A 57 -10.58 4.73 -13.03
C SER A 57 -9.29 5.52 -12.78
N GLN A 58 -9.24 6.74 -13.33
CA GLN A 58 -8.11 7.67 -13.20
C GLN A 58 -7.80 8.01 -11.74
N LYS A 59 -8.76 7.89 -10.81
CA LYS A 59 -8.55 8.11 -9.38
C LYS A 59 -7.65 7.06 -8.73
N PHE A 60 -7.43 5.93 -9.41
CA PHE A 60 -6.65 4.79 -8.91
C PHE A 60 -5.35 4.57 -9.68
N GLU A 61 -5.21 5.22 -10.83
CA GLU A 61 -3.94 5.53 -11.47
C GLU A 61 -3.24 6.60 -10.61
N GLY A 62 -1.94 6.44 -10.36
CA GLY A 62 -1.13 7.55 -9.86
C GLY A 62 -1.10 8.69 -10.89
N ASN A 63 -0.16 9.63 -10.78
CA ASN A 63 -0.14 10.76 -11.70
C ASN A 63 -0.10 10.28 -13.17
N PRO A 64 -1.14 10.55 -13.99
CA PRO A 64 -1.26 10.01 -15.34
C PRO A 64 -0.21 10.56 -16.31
N GLU A 65 0.51 11.65 -15.96
CA GLU A 65 1.57 12.23 -16.79
C GLU A 65 2.95 11.59 -16.59
N THR A 66 3.22 10.99 -15.43
CA THR A 66 4.59 10.55 -15.07
C THR A 66 4.69 9.06 -14.76
N GLY A 67 3.59 8.37 -14.50
CA GLY A 67 3.61 6.97 -14.05
C GLY A 67 4.24 6.78 -12.65
N GLU A 68 4.69 7.86 -12.02
CA GLU A 68 5.10 7.89 -10.63
C GLU A 68 3.87 7.83 -9.72
N LEU A 69 4.04 7.15 -8.58
CA LEU A 69 3.08 7.25 -7.49
C LEU A 69 2.88 8.74 -7.16
N MET A 70 1.62 9.18 -7.11
CA MET A 70 1.31 10.52 -6.62
C MET A 70 2.07 10.74 -5.31
N SER A 71 2.74 11.90 -5.20
CA SER A 71 3.41 12.28 -3.96
C SER A 71 2.41 12.18 -2.81
N PRO A 72 2.84 11.80 -1.59
CA PRO A 72 1.98 11.84 -0.41
C PRO A 72 1.24 13.18 -0.27
N ILE A 73 1.87 14.28 -0.68
CA ILE A 73 1.28 15.62 -0.68
C ILE A 73 0.15 15.73 -1.73
N ASP A 74 0.40 15.30 -2.96
CA ASP A 74 -0.60 15.36 -4.04
C ASP A 74 -1.81 14.46 -3.72
N CYS A 75 -1.57 13.30 -3.09
CA CYS A 75 -2.63 12.40 -2.63
C CYS A 75 -3.48 13.07 -1.55
N PHE A 76 -2.82 13.72 -0.59
CA PHE A 76 -3.50 14.47 0.47
C PHE A 76 -4.33 15.63 -0.10
N GLU A 77 -3.76 16.39 -1.04
CA GLU A 77 -4.49 17.48 -1.71
C GLU A 77 -5.71 16.94 -2.46
N ASN A 78 -5.58 15.88 -3.25
CA ASN A 78 -6.72 15.30 -3.99
C ASN A 78 -7.85 14.79 -3.07
N ILE A 79 -7.53 14.29 -1.88
CA ILE A 79 -8.53 13.80 -0.91
C ILE A 79 -9.22 14.97 -0.19
N HIS A 80 -8.46 16.03 0.13
CA HIS A 80 -8.91 17.08 1.05
C HIS A 80 -9.24 18.41 0.38
N HIS A 81 -8.81 18.64 -0.86
CA HIS A 81 -9.07 19.84 -1.63
C HIS A 81 -10.11 19.53 -2.72
N LYS A 82 -11.26 20.19 -2.64
CA LYS A 82 -12.38 20.05 -3.61
C LYS A 82 -12.60 21.39 -4.32
N GLN A 83 -13.57 21.45 -5.23
CA GLN A 83 -13.93 22.71 -5.91
C GLN A 83 -14.33 23.84 -4.95
N SER A 84 -14.80 23.50 -3.75
CA SER A 84 -15.12 24.45 -2.68
C SER A 84 -13.90 24.87 -1.82
N GLY A 85 -12.69 24.46 -2.20
CA GLY A 85 -11.46 24.65 -1.42
C GLY A 85 -11.17 23.48 -0.47
N TRP A 86 -10.37 23.77 0.56
CA TRP A 86 -9.96 22.79 1.57
C TRP A 86 -11.16 22.31 2.40
N LYS A 87 -11.17 21.01 2.73
CA LYS A 87 -12.25 20.37 3.50
C LYS A 87 -12.48 21.04 4.86
N ASN A 88 -11.41 21.49 5.51
CA ASN A 88 -11.42 22.28 6.73
C ASN A 88 -10.05 22.97 6.95
N GLU A 89 -9.97 23.87 7.93
CA GLU A 89 -8.76 24.61 8.27
C GLU A 89 -7.59 23.70 8.65
N TYR A 90 -7.86 22.62 9.40
CA TYR A 90 -6.86 21.61 9.75
C TYR A 90 -6.18 21.01 8.51
N THR A 91 -6.94 20.66 7.47
CA THR A 91 -6.37 20.09 6.24
C THR A 91 -5.51 21.09 5.48
N GLN A 92 -5.89 22.36 5.46
CA GLN A 92 -5.09 23.43 4.85
C GLN A 92 -3.77 23.64 5.59
N GLN A 93 -3.82 23.69 6.93
CA GLN A 93 -2.63 23.81 7.76
C GLN A 93 -1.70 22.61 7.56
N LYS A 94 -2.23 21.39 7.59
CA LYS A 94 -1.43 20.17 7.38
C LYS A 94 -0.77 20.10 6.02
N HIS A 95 -1.44 20.53 4.96
CA HIS A 95 -0.82 20.64 3.65
C HIS A 95 0.38 21.61 3.67
N THR A 96 0.21 22.76 4.32
CA THR A 96 1.27 23.76 4.46
C THR A 96 2.48 23.21 5.22
N GLU A 97 2.26 22.48 6.32
CA GLU A 97 3.30 21.80 7.08
C GLU A 97 4.05 20.78 6.22
N MET A 98 3.34 19.93 5.48
CA MET A 98 3.97 18.94 4.60
C MET A 98 4.83 19.57 3.50
N MET A 99 4.37 20.68 2.91
CA MET A 99 5.14 21.44 1.93
C MET A 99 6.40 22.05 2.54
N ALA A 100 6.32 22.58 3.77
CA ALA A 100 7.47 23.09 4.50
C ALA A 100 8.49 21.97 4.80
N SER A 101 8.06 20.84 5.35
CA SER A 101 8.94 19.70 5.64
C SER A 101 9.61 19.14 4.37
N ARG A 102 8.89 19.10 3.24
CA ARG A 102 9.48 18.69 1.95
C ARG A 102 10.58 19.65 1.51
N LYS A 103 10.37 20.96 1.67
CA LYS A 103 11.37 21.98 1.34
C LYS A 103 12.60 21.88 2.24
N GLU A 104 12.41 21.66 3.53
CA GLU A 104 13.51 21.43 4.49
C GLU A 104 14.30 20.18 4.13
N ALA A 105 13.64 19.06 3.86
CA ALA A 105 14.29 17.81 3.46
C ALA A 105 15.11 17.98 2.16
N LEU A 106 14.59 18.72 1.18
CA LEU A 106 15.32 19.01 -0.07
C LEU A 106 16.56 19.86 0.20
N THR A 107 16.45 20.84 1.09
CA THR A 107 17.56 21.72 1.47
C THR A 107 18.65 20.94 2.21
N GLN A 108 18.25 20.03 3.11
CA GLN A 108 19.17 19.13 3.82
C GLN A 108 19.86 18.14 2.88
N ALA A 109 19.14 17.56 1.92
CA ALA A 109 19.71 16.65 0.93
C ALA A 109 20.74 17.37 0.04
N GLN A 110 20.46 18.61 -0.37
CA GLN A 110 21.41 19.45 -1.10
C GLN A 110 22.59 19.87 -0.21
N ALA A 111 22.37 20.01 1.10
CA ALA A 111 23.44 20.32 2.04
C ALA A 111 24.44 19.15 2.19
N GLN A 112 23.94 17.92 2.24
CA GLN A 112 24.80 16.73 2.34
C GLN A 112 25.52 16.39 1.03
N ALA A 113 24.99 16.81 -0.12
CA ALA A 113 25.61 16.58 -1.42
C ALA A 113 26.85 17.45 -1.70
N HIS A 114 27.06 18.54 -0.94
CA HIS A 114 28.23 19.43 -1.11
C HIS A 114 29.35 19.19 -0.09
N GLU A 115 29.17 18.27 0.86
CA GLU A 115 30.17 17.91 1.87
C GLU A 115 31.15 16.81 1.40
N THR A 116 31.23 16.56 0.08
CA THR A 116 32.16 15.59 -0.53
C THR A 116 32.95 16.15 -1.72
N THR A 117 33.31 17.43 -1.69
CA THR A 117 34.33 17.97 -2.61
C THR A 117 35.39 18.70 -1.81
N ASP A 118 36.39 17.96 -1.36
CA ASP A 118 37.66 18.54 -0.94
C ASP A 118 38.31 19.19 -2.18
N PRO A 119 38.59 20.51 -2.20
CA PRO A 119 39.00 21.24 -3.40
C PRO A 119 40.49 21.04 -3.79
N ALA A 120 41.16 20.01 -3.29
CA ALA A 120 42.60 19.83 -3.49
C ALA A 120 43.03 19.05 -4.74
N ASP A 121 42.12 18.46 -5.54
CA ASP A 121 42.52 17.54 -6.63
C ASP A 121 42.03 17.94 -8.04
N LEU A 122 42.05 19.24 -8.35
CA LEU A 122 41.82 19.74 -9.71
C LEU A 122 43.16 20.04 -10.42
N ALA A 123 43.81 18.98 -10.89
CA ALA A 123 44.86 19.07 -11.90
C ALA A 123 44.78 17.91 -12.91
N ASN A 124 43.71 17.86 -13.72
CA ASN A 124 43.77 17.41 -15.13
C ASN A 124 42.41 17.47 -15.84
N PRO A 125 42.26 18.21 -16.95
CA PRO A 125 41.21 17.95 -17.93
C PRO A 125 41.82 17.17 -19.10
N SER A 126 41.72 15.84 -19.09
CA SER A 126 42.09 15.02 -20.25
C SER A 126 41.05 13.93 -20.50
N LEU A 127 40.40 14.11 -21.65
CA LEU A 127 39.65 13.19 -22.49
C LEU A 127 39.45 11.73 -22.03
N SER A 128 38.20 11.28 -22.23
CA SER A 128 37.86 9.99 -22.82
C SER A 128 38.25 8.72 -22.05
N ALA A 129 37.26 8.10 -21.41
CA ALA A 129 36.83 6.73 -21.76
C ALA A 129 35.72 6.29 -20.81
N GLU A 130 34.80 5.48 -21.36
CA GLU A 130 33.88 4.61 -20.64
C GLU A 130 34.40 4.15 -19.28
N SER A 131 33.60 4.35 -18.23
CA SER A 131 33.80 3.65 -16.96
C SER A 131 32.47 3.10 -16.48
N VAL A 132 32.08 2.00 -17.12
CA VAL A 132 31.26 0.97 -16.50
C VAL A 132 32.08 0.40 -15.32
N LYS A 133 31.81 0.90 -14.11
CA LYS A 133 32.29 0.33 -12.84
C LYS A 133 31.08 0.31 -11.91
N GLY A 134 30.66 -0.79 -11.32
CA GLY A 134 31.19 -2.14 -11.26
C GLY A 134 30.31 -2.81 -10.22
N LEU A 135 29.39 -3.66 -10.67
CA LEU A 135 28.61 -4.51 -9.78
C LEU A 135 29.59 -5.41 -9.06
N GLY A 136 29.86 -5.08 -7.79
CA GLY A 136 30.60 -5.95 -6.89
C GLY A 136 29.99 -7.35 -6.95
N SER A 137 30.83 -8.34 -7.22
CA SER A 137 30.41 -9.74 -7.27
C SER A 137 29.68 -10.10 -5.97
N LEU A 138 28.41 -10.46 -6.10
CA LEU A 138 27.68 -11.14 -5.03
C LEU A 138 28.46 -12.42 -4.66
N PRO A 139 28.64 -12.72 -3.36
CA PRO A 139 29.21 -13.98 -2.95
C PRO A 139 28.32 -15.12 -3.48
N ARG A 140 28.92 -16.02 -4.27
CA ARG A 140 28.26 -17.22 -4.79
C ARG A 140 27.83 -18.08 -3.59
N LEU A 141 26.54 -18.06 -3.28
CA LEU A 141 25.92 -19.01 -2.36
C LEU A 141 26.17 -20.42 -2.91
N LYS A 142 26.98 -21.19 -2.19
CA LYS A 142 27.17 -22.61 -2.47
C LYS A 142 25.81 -23.29 -2.28
N THR A 143 25.30 -23.90 -3.34
CA THR A 143 24.13 -24.76 -3.30
C THR A 143 24.44 -25.97 -2.42
N VAL A 144 24.07 -25.89 -1.14
CA VAL A 144 23.98 -27.05 -0.26
C VAL A 144 22.63 -27.70 -0.56
N GLY A 145 22.68 -28.88 -1.17
CA GLY A 145 21.52 -29.73 -1.41
C GLY A 145 20.89 -30.17 -0.10
N GLY A 146 19.79 -29.49 0.28
CA GLY A 146 18.89 -29.92 1.33
C GLY A 146 17.72 -30.73 0.74
N PRO A 147 17.20 -31.77 1.44
CA PRO A 147 16.18 -32.65 0.89
C PRO A 147 14.86 -31.89 0.69
N ARG A 148 14.23 -32.17 -0.47
CA ARG A 148 12.90 -31.71 -0.88
C ARG A 148 11.85 -32.09 0.17
N ALA A 149 11.40 -31.13 0.98
CA ALA A 149 10.21 -31.29 1.80
C ALA A 149 8.97 -31.21 0.90
N ALA A 150 8.23 -32.31 0.81
CA ALA A 150 6.94 -32.37 0.14
C ALA A 150 5.90 -31.57 0.94
N GLY A 151 5.83 -30.26 0.68
CA GLY A 151 4.83 -29.37 1.27
C GLY A 151 3.47 -29.50 0.58
N THR A 152 2.76 -30.60 0.81
CA THR A 152 1.31 -30.65 0.58
C THR A 152 0.63 -30.05 1.81
N SER A 153 0.64 -28.71 1.91
CA SER A 153 -0.27 -28.02 2.83
C SER A 153 -1.69 -28.21 2.30
N SER A 154 -2.38 -29.19 2.87
CA SER A 154 -3.75 -29.55 2.50
C SER A 154 -4.66 -28.34 2.65
N VAL A 155 -5.41 -28.02 1.59
CA VAL A 155 -6.49 -27.01 1.57
C VAL A 155 -7.44 -27.14 2.78
N ALA A 156 -7.54 -28.33 3.38
CA ALA A 156 -8.31 -28.56 4.59
C ALA A 156 -7.74 -27.86 5.84
N ALA A 157 -6.42 -27.70 5.96
CA ALA A 157 -5.79 -26.98 7.07
C ALA A 157 -6.07 -25.48 6.98
N MET A 158 -5.92 -24.89 5.78
CA MET A 158 -6.24 -23.48 5.53
C MET A 158 -7.72 -23.17 5.74
N LYS A 159 -8.62 -24.08 5.34
CA LYS A 159 -10.07 -23.93 5.60
C LYS A 159 -10.42 -23.98 7.09
N ARG A 160 -9.70 -24.80 7.87
CA ARG A 160 -9.91 -24.90 9.32
C ARG A 160 -9.48 -23.61 10.01
N GLU A 161 -8.30 -23.08 9.71
CA GLU A 161 -7.83 -21.80 10.27
C GLU A 161 -8.77 -20.63 9.92
N HIS A 162 -9.29 -20.61 8.70
CA HIS A 162 -10.25 -19.59 8.28
C HIS A 162 -11.58 -19.70 9.05
N ALA A 163 -12.06 -20.91 9.34
CA ALA A 163 -13.28 -21.13 10.11
C ALA A 163 -13.10 -20.73 11.59
N GLU A 164 -11.95 -21.05 12.18
CA GLU A 164 -11.59 -20.68 13.55
C GLU A 164 -11.48 -19.16 13.72
N THR A 165 -10.89 -18.49 12.71
CA THR A 165 -10.80 -17.01 12.69
C THR A 165 -12.20 -16.38 12.63
N ILE A 166 -13.10 -16.90 11.80
CA ILE A 166 -14.49 -16.40 11.73
C ILE A 166 -15.22 -16.62 13.06
N ALA A 167 -15.04 -17.78 13.69
CA ALA A 167 -15.71 -18.09 14.96
C ALA A 167 -15.23 -17.16 16.08
N SER A 168 -13.91 -16.94 16.18
CA SER A 168 -13.31 -16.02 17.16
C SER A 168 -13.82 -14.58 16.99
N LEU A 169 -13.87 -14.08 15.74
CA LEU A 169 -14.38 -12.74 15.46
C LEU A 169 -15.86 -12.58 15.80
N LYS A 170 -16.69 -13.59 15.51
CA LYS A 170 -18.10 -13.59 15.91
C LYS A 170 -18.28 -13.55 17.43
N GLN A 171 -17.46 -14.31 18.17
CA GLN A 171 -17.50 -14.33 19.62
C GLN A 171 -17.13 -12.96 20.20
N GLN A 172 -16.04 -12.35 19.73
CA GLN A 172 -15.62 -11.02 20.21
C GLN A 172 -16.66 -9.95 19.95
N LEU A 173 -17.36 -10.02 18.80
CA LEU A 173 -18.45 -9.09 18.49
C LEU A 173 -19.64 -9.26 19.46
N ALA A 174 -19.99 -10.50 19.80
CA ALA A 174 -21.06 -10.79 20.76
C ALA A 174 -20.70 -10.30 22.17
N GLU A 175 -19.45 -10.49 22.60
CA GLU A 175 -18.95 -9.98 23.89
C GLU A 175 -18.98 -8.44 23.94
N LYS A 176 -18.48 -7.77 22.89
CA LYS A 176 -18.51 -6.30 22.80
C LYS A 176 -19.93 -5.73 22.82
N ASN A 177 -20.88 -6.40 22.15
CA ASN A 177 -22.28 -5.99 22.17
C ASN A 177 -22.91 -6.19 23.55
N ALA A 178 -22.63 -7.30 24.24
CA ALA A 178 -23.12 -7.55 25.59
C ALA A 178 -22.56 -6.52 26.59
N GLU A 179 -21.29 -6.15 26.48
CA GLU A 179 -20.67 -5.11 27.31
C GLU A 179 -21.32 -3.73 27.07
N HIS A 180 -21.60 -3.40 25.81
CA HIS A 180 -22.30 -2.15 25.48
C HIS A 180 -23.72 -2.10 26.02
N GLN A 181 -24.46 -3.22 25.93
CA GLN A 181 -25.82 -3.34 26.44
C GLN A 181 -25.84 -3.18 27.97
N HIS A 182 -24.91 -3.84 28.67
CA HIS A 182 -24.76 -3.74 30.13
C HIS A 182 -24.50 -2.31 30.58
N LYS A 183 -23.57 -1.58 29.93
CA LYS A 183 -23.30 -0.17 30.24
C LYS A 183 -24.51 0.73 30.02
N LEU A 184 -25.37 0.40 29.05
CA LEU A 184 -26.57 1.15 28.77
C LEU A 184 -27.65 0.96 29.86
N GLU A 185 -27.76 -0.24 30.41
CA GLU A 185 -28.65 -0.56 31.54
C GLU A 185 -28.14 0.06 32.84
N GLU A 186 -26.83 0.04 33.09
CA GLU A 186 -26.21 0.65 34.27
C GLU A 186 -26.45 2.16 34.31
N HIS A 187 -26.29 2.86 33.17
CA HIS A 187 -26.60 4.29 33.08
C HIS A 187 -28.09 4.62 33.23
N GLN A 188 -29.00 3.68 32.93
CA GLN A 188 -30.44 3.89 33.16
C GLN A 188 -30.88 3.62 34.60
N ALA A 189 -30.13 2.81 35.36
CA ALA A 189 -30.43 2.51 36.75
C ALA A 189 -29.97 3.62 37.73
N GLU A 190 -29.10 4.52 37.29
CA GLU A 190 -28.58 5.65 38.08
C GLU A 190 -29.35 6.96 37.90
N THR A 191 -30.49 6.95 37.19
CA THR A 191 -31.38 8.13 36.98
C THR A 191 -32.70 7.97 37.73
#